data_AF-A0A3D3FE44-F1
#
_entry.id   AF-A0A3D3FE44-F1
#
_cell.length_a   1.000
_cell.length_b   1.000
_cell.length_c   1.000
_cell.angle_alpha   90.00
_cell.angle_beta   90.00
_cell.angle_gamma   90.00
#
_symmetry.space_group_name_H-M   'P 1'
#
loop_
_entity.id
_entity.type
_entity.pdbx_description
1 polymer ?
#
loop_
_entity_poly.entity_id
_entity_poly.type
_entity_poly.pdbx_seq_one_letter_code
_entity_poly.pdbx_strand_id
1 'polypeptide(L)'
;MLNREVLSASEVVYDGCQEQPIDLDISLPDYCPDIQRILKCQVLPSISSRNVSGDRLEIEGTCTVRVYYLDASASSAVHCYETESPYLAAVTLKQSVEQPRIYATTRVEYVNCRATSPRRLDIHGAFSVCARVCGRADLEIVTSTDNKNMEQQVNKFACNVCTGFSQQPFTVEDTLELSPGKMPAESILRTDACAIVKTAEPMKGQVMAAGEVRLHILYASGDESTAPETMEYVMPFTQLLDCEGIEESSTCRVQLVISGVEIQIHADYSGESSAFDTHVHLLASVTNFTEKEMSALTDIYSRAYELNVTRKQKTLESLNGIVSDTCLHQFSVQCDSGLTKVLDLWCEPCT
;
A
#
# COMPACT_ATOMS: atom_id res chain seq x y z
N MET A 1 -4.60 21.35 -45.01
CA MET A 1 -4.04 20.27 -44.17
C MET A 1 -4.52 20.53 -42.75
N LEU A 2 -4.92 19.51 -42.01
CA LEU A 2 -5.30 19.68 -40.60
C LEU A 2 -4.04 19.60 -39.75
N ASN A 3 -3.87 20.57 -38.86
CA ASN A 3 -2.84 20.55 -37.84
C ASN A 3 -3.32 19.70 -36.66
N ARG A 4 -2.42 18.90 -36.12
CA ARG A 4 -2.70 17.94 -35.05
C ARG A 4 -1.63 18.04 -33.98
N GLU A 5 -2.06 17.82 -32.75
CA GLU A 5 -1.18 17.65 -31.61
C GLU A 5 -1.49 16.34 -30.92
N VAL A 6 -0.47 15.67 -30.39
CA VAL A 6 -0.62 14.43 -29.63
C VAL A 6 -0.68 14.77 -28.14
N LEU A 7 -1.72 14.27 -27.49
CA LEU A 7 -1.87 14.29 -26.03
C LEU A 7 -1.74 12.87 -25.51
N SER A 8 -0.82 12.63 -24.60
CA SER A 8 -0.58 11.30 -24.06
C SER A 8 -1.48 11.04 -22.85
N ALA A 9 -2.65 10.47 -23.10
CA ALA A 9 -3.60 10.14 -22.05
C ALA A 9 -3.24 8.84 -21.33
N SER A 10 -3.95 8.57 -20.24
CA SER A 10 -3.87 7.29 -19.55
C SER A 10 -4.90 6.31 -20.11
N GLU A 11 -4.50 5.06 -20.31
CA GLU A 11 -5.43 3.96 -20.58
C GLU A 11 -5.23 2.83 -19.57
N VAL A 12 -6.32 2.12 -19.24
CA VAL A 12 -6.25 0.94 -18.38
C VAL A 12 -5.94 -0.28 -19.23
N VAL A 13 -4.77 -0.86 -19.01
CA VAL A 13 -4.30 -2.05 -19.73
C VAL A 13 -4.72 -3.33 -19.01
N TYR A 14 -4.74 -3.28 -17.68
CA TYR A 14 -5.19 -4.37 -16.83
C TYR A 14 -5.92 -3.81 -15.60
N ASP A 15 -6.97 -4.50 -15.18
CA ASP A 15 -7.72 -4.26 -13.96
C ASP A 15 -8.35 -5.60 -13.53
N GLY A 16 -7.83 -6.20 -12.45
CA GLY A 16 -8.27 -7.53 -12.03
C GLY A 16 -7.51 -8.05 -10.80
N CYS A 17 -7.97 -9.20 -10.29
CA CYS A 17 -7.40 -9.84 -9.11
C CYS A 17 -7.01 -11.29 -9.41
N GLN A 18 -5.93 -11.76 -8.77
CA GLN A 18 -5.46 -13.14 -8.81
C GLN A 18 -5.44 -13.70 -7.38
N GLU A 19 -6.10 -14.84 -7.17
CA GLU A 19 -6.10 -15.55 -5.90
C GLU A 19 -4.76 -16.28 -5.67
N GLN A 20 -4.28 -16.24 -4.43
CA GLN A 20 -3.12 -16.95 -3.92
C GLN A 20 -3.58 -17.90 -2.80
N PRO A 21 -3.37 -19.22 -2.94
CA PRO A 21 -3.77 -20.18 -1.92
C PRO A 21 -2.80 -20.16 -0.73
N ILE A 22 -3.34 -20.46 0.45
CA ILE A 22 -2.57 -20.73 1.67
C ILE A 22 -2.93 -22.14 2.11
N ASP A 23 -1.93 -23.01 2.15
CA ASP A 23 -2.07 -24.39 2.60
C ASP A 23 -0.83 -24.76 3.43
N LEU A 24 -0.98 -24.74 4.75
CA LEU A 24 0.13 -24.89 5.70
C LEU A 24 -0.18 -25.95 6.76
N ASP A 25 0.71 -26.92 6.92
CA ASP A 25 0.82 -27.83 8.08
C ASP A 25 2.02 -27.40 8.91
N ILE A 26 1.76 -26.67 10.00
CA ILE A 26 2.77 -26.05 10.86
C ILE A 26 2.98 -26.95 12.08
N SER A 27 4.24 -27.28 12.36
CA SER A 27 4.67 -27.81 13.66
C SER A 27 5.25 -26.68 14.49
N LEU A 28 4.71 -26.45 15.68
CA LEU A 28 5.22 -25.42 16.59
C LEU A 28 6.67 -25.73 17.01
N PRO A 29 7.58 -24.72 17.01
CA PRO A 29 8.94 -24.86 17.53
C PRO A 29 8.98 -25.06 19.05
N ASP A 30 10.05 -25.68 19.58
CA ASP A 30 10.15 -26.09 20.99
C ASP A 30 10.00 -24.97 22.03
N TYR A 31 10.26 -23.70 21.65
CA TYR A 31 10.05 -22.55 22.53
C TYR A 31 8.57 -22.17 22.68
N CYS A 32 7.70 -22.60 21.77
CA CYS A 32 6.27 -22.38 21.88
C CYS A 32 5.65 -23.40 22.87
N PRO A 33 4.70 -23.01 23.73
CA PRO A 33 3.96 -23.97 24.54
C PRO A 33 2.92 -24.78 23.73
N ASP A 34 2.30 -25.75 24.38
CA ASP A 34 1.23 -26.58 23.82
C ASP A 34 -0.06 -25.77 23.62
N ILE A 35 -0.69 -25.92 22.46
CA ILE A 35 -1.96 -25.27 22.13
C ILE A 35 -3.10 -25.92 22.92
N GLN A 36 -3.74 -25.16 23.81
CA GLN A 36 -5.01 -25.53 24.42
C GLN A 36 -6.20 -25.01 23.61
N ARG A 37 -6.13 -23.75 23.16
CA ARG A 37 -7.22 -23.09 22.43
C ARG A 37 -6.71 -22.04 21.46
N ILE A 38 -7.12 -22.14 20.20
CA ILE A 38 -6.88 -21.09 19.20
C ILE A 38 -7.85 -19.92 19.48
N LEU A 39 -7.30 -18.71 19.54
CA LEU A 39 -8.06 -17.47 19.70
C LEU A 39 -8.39 -16.86 18.34
N LYS A 40 -7.39 -16.73 17.47
CA LYS A 40 -7.53 -16.11 16.14
C LYS A 40 -6.38 -16.55 15.25
N CYS A 41 -6.67 -16.75 13.97
CA CYS A 41 -5.68 -16.85 12.90
C CYS A 41 -5.86 -15.66 11.97
N GLN A 42 -4.77 -15.04 11.54
CA GLN A 42 -4.73 -13.92 10.61
C GLN A 42 -3.80 -14.24 9.46
N VAL A 43 -4.12 -13.64 8.31
CA VAL A 43 -3.30 -13.64 7.10
C VAL A 43 -3.01 -12.18 6.78
N LEU A 44 -1.74 -11.82 6.67
CA LEU A 44 -1.28 -10.44 6.51
C LEU A 44 -0.34 -10.38 5.28
N PRO A 45 -0.90 -10.31 4.06
CA PRO A 45 -0.12 -10.25 2.84
C PRO A 45 0.34 -8.82 2.58
N SER A 46 1.65 -8.61 2.51
CA SER A 46 2.29 -7.34 2.15
C SER A 46 2.83 -7.37 0.72
N ILE A 47 3.01 -6.21 0.09
CA ILE A 47 3.63 -6.09 -1.24
C ILE A 47 4.97 -5.37 -1.07
N SER A 48 6.06 -6.02 -1.48
CA SER A 48 7.42 -5.46 -1.43
C SER A 48 7.87 -4.92 -2.79
N SER A 49 7.40 -5.50 -3.89
CA SER A 49 7.80 -5.09 -5.24
C SER A 49 6.65 -5.20 -6.25
N ARG A 50 6.71 -4.36 -7.29
CA ARG A 50 5.79 -4.37 -8.43
C ARG A 50 6.59 -4.01 -9.67
N ASN A 51 6.62 -4.90 -10.65
CA ASN A 51 7.42 -4.71 -11.85
C ASN A 51 6.61 -5.09 -13.08
N VAL A 52 6.79 -4.33 -14.16
CA VAL A 52 6.28 -4.69 -15.48
C VAL A 52 7.47 -4.80 -16.41
N SER A 53 7.59 -5.94 -17.07
CA SER A 53 8.62 -6.22 -18.08
C SER A 53 7.94 -6.72 -19.35
N GLY A 54 8.00 -5.91 -20.42
CA GLY A 54 7.24 -6.18 -21.65
C GLY A 54 5.74 -6.22 -21.39
N ASP A 55 5.13 -7.38 -21.61
CA ASP A 55 3.70 -7.65 -21.40
C ASP A 55 3.43 -8.42 -20.09
N ARG A 56 4.38 -8.49 -19.16
CA ARG A 56 4.24 -9.26 -17.92
C ARG A 56 4.33 -8.34 -16.70
N LEU A 57 3.27 -8.37 -15.87
CA LEU A 57 3.25 -7.78 -14.53
C LEU A 57 3.66 -8.86 -13.52
N GLU A 58 4.59 -8.51 -12.64
CA GLU A 58 5.03 -9.30 -11.50
C GLU A 58 4.86 -8.49 -10.21
N ILE A 59 4.21 -9.09 -9.22
CA ILE A 59 4.00 -8.51 -7.89
C ILE A 59 4.57 -9.51 -6.88
N GLU A 60 5.54 -9.05 -6.11
CA GLU A 60 6.19 -9.83 -5.07
C GLU A 60 5.85 -9.28 -3.69
N GLY A 61 5.83 -10.18 -2.72
CA GLY A 61 5.57 -9.82 -1.34
C GLY A 61 5.72 -11.00 -0.40
N THR A 62 5.37 -10.75 0.86
CA THR A 62 5.39 -11.74 1.92
C THR A 62 3.98 -11.94 2.44
N CYS A 63 3.60 -13.20 2.64
CA CYS A 63 2.37 -13.57 3.33
C CYS A 63 2.73 -14.04 4.73
N THR A 64 2.41 -13.23 5.73
CA THR A 64 2.58 -13.57 7.14
C THR A 64 1.30 -14.21 7.67
N VAL A 65 1.40 -15.42 8.21
CA VAL A 65 0.32 -16.10 8.90
C VAL A 65 0.59 -16.02 10.39
N ARG A 66 -0.35 -15.44 11.14
CA ARG A 66 -0.24 -15.19 12.57
C ARG A 66 -1.32 -15.96 13.32
N VAL A 67 -0.94 -16.72 14.34
CA VAL A 67 -1.86 -17.50 15.17
C VAL A 67 -1.71 -17.10 16.63
N TYR A 68 -2.82 -16.61 17.20
CA TYR A 68 -2.98 -16.37 18.63
C TYR A 68 -3.61 -17.58 19.29
N TYR A 69 -3.03 -18.04 20.40
CA TYR A 69 -3.55 -19.19 21.13
C TYR A 69 -3.30 -19.06 22.64
N LEU A 70 -4.07 -19.83 23.40
CA LEU A 70 -3.86 -20.05 24.83
C LEU A 70 -3.11 -21.37 25.02
N ASP A 71 -2.19 -21.38 25.97
CA ASP A 71 -1.59 -22.61 26.46
C ASP A 71 -2.48 -23.31 27.51
N ALA A 72 -2.06 -24.51 27.93
CA ALA A 72 -2.76 -25.30 28.94
C ALA A 72 -2.39 -24.92 30.40
N SER A 73 -1.66 -23.82 30.61
CA SER A 73 -1.21 -23.41 31.93
C SER A 73 -2.37 -22.84 32.76
N ALA A 74 -2.16 -22.72 34.08
CA ALA A 74 -3.13 -22.14 34.98
C ALA A 74 -3.33 -20.62 34.77
N SER A 75 -2.35 -19.92 34.17
CA SER A 75 -2.45 -18.50 33.83
C SER A 75 -3.22 -18.26 32.54
N SER A 76 -3.36 -19.27 31.68
CA SER A 76 -3.95 -19.13 30.33
C SER A 76 -3.32 -17.95 29.58
N ALA A 77 -1.99 -17.92 29.53
CA ALA A 77 -1.24 -16.88 28.86
C ALA A 77 -1.55 -16.87 27.35
N VAL A 78 -1.56 -15.67 26.77
CA VAL A 78 -1.76 -15.48 25.32
C VAL A 78 -0.41 -15.58 24.63
N HIS A 79 -0.32 -16.51 23.69
CA HIS A 79 0.86 -16.73 22.87
C HIS A 79 0.58 -16.36 21.42
N CYS A 80 1.65 -15.97 20.72
CA CYS A 80 1.62 -15.67 19.29
C CYS A 80 2.67 -16.54 18.58
N TYR A 81 2.28 -17.14 17.47
CA TYR A 81 3.22 -17.74 16.53
C TYR A 81 3.01 -17.14 15.14
N GLU A 82 4.11 -16.73 14.51
CA GLU A 82 4.13 -16.18 13.16
C GLU A 82 5.00 -17.05 12.25
N THR A 83 4.54 -17.23 11.02
CA THR A 83 5.34 -17.77 9.93
C THR A 83 5.15 -16.91 8.69
N GLU A 84 6.20 -16.78 7.90
CA GLU A 84 6.21 -15.98 6.69
C GLU A 84 6.53 -16.84 5.47
N SER A 85 5.89 -16.54 4.36
CA SER A 85 6.17 -17.19 3.07
C SER A 85 6.17 -16.15 1.95
N PRO A 86 7.20 -16.12 1.09
CA PRO A 86 7.19 -15.24 -0.07
C PRO A 86 6.15 -15.71 -1.09
N TYR A 87 5.53 -14.77 -1.79
CA TYR A 87 4.65 -15.05 -2.93
C TYR A 87 5.03 -14.22 -4.16
N LEU A 88 4.70 -14.74 -5.34
CA LEU A 88 4.87 -14.07 -6.62
C LEU A 88 3.58 -14.22 -7.44
N ALA A 89 2.88 -13.12 -7.66
CA ALA A 89 1.74 -13.05 -8.57
C ALA A 89 2.21 -12.54 -9.93
N ALA A 90 1.93 -13.30 -10.99
CA ALA A 90 2.32 -12.96 -12.35
C ALA A 90 1.11 -12.91 -13.28
N VAL A 91 0.95 -11.79 -13.98
CA VAL A 91 -0.19 -11.51 -14.86
C VAL A 91 0.31 -11.13 -16.25
N THR A 92 -0.23 -11.78 -17.28
CA THR A 92 -0.01 -11.39 -18.67
C THR A 92 -0.93 -10.23 -19.05
N LEU A 93 -0.34 -9.11 -19.45
CA LEU A 93 -1.00 -7.92 -19.94
C LEU A 93 -1.42 -8.11 -21.40
N LYS A 94 -2.45 -7.38 -21.84
CA LYS A 94 -2.95 -7.46 -23.23
C LYS A 94 -1.97 -6.89 -24.26
N GLN A 95 -1.07 -6.03 -23.81
CA GLN A 95 -0.07 -5.33 -24.63
C GLN A 95 1.11 -4.92 -23.75
N SER A 96 2.26 -4.70 -24.39
CA SER A 96 3.42 -4.09 -23.73
C SER A 96 3.09 -2.66 -23.31
N VAL A 97 3.58 -2.26 -22.14
CA VAL A 97 3.29 -0.92 -21.58
C VAL A 97 4.59 -0.19 -21.32
N GLU A 98 4.79 0.94 -22.00
CA GLU A 98 5.86 1.87 -21.67
C GLU A 98 5.46 2.75 -20.49
N GLN A 99 6.40 2.98 -19.56
CA GLN A 99 6.20 3.75 -18.32
C GLN A 99 4.89 3.36 -17.58
N PRO A 100 4.73 2.08 -17.22
CA PRO A 100 3.51 1.58 -16.61
C PRO A 100 3.31 2.18 -15.22
N ARG A 101 2.09 2.64 -14.95
CA ARG A 101 1.67 3.07 -13.63
C ARG A 101 0.90 1.95 -12.95
N ILE A 102 1.48 1.41 -11.89
CA ILE A 102 1.01 0.17 -11.26
C ILE A 102 0.40 0.48 -9.89
N TYR A 103 -0.88 0.14 -9.74
CA TYR A 103 -1.56 0.11 -8.46
C TYR A 103 -1.81 -1.34 -8.09
N ALA A 104 -1.44 -1.74 -6.87
CA ALA A 104 -1.76 -3.07 -6.38
C ALA A 104 -2.11 -3.05 -4.90
N THR A 105 -3.03 -3.93 -4.53
CA THR A 105 -3.50 -4.15 -3.17
C THR A 105 -3.68 -5.65 -2.94
N THR A 106 -3.69 -6.05 -1.68
CA THR A 106 -4.02 -7.41 -1.26
C THR A 106 -5.33 -7.40 -0.49
N ARG A 107 -6.08 -8.50 -0.57
CA ARG A 107 -7.32 -8.71 0.19
C ARG A 107 -7.37 -10.14 0.67
N VAL A 108 -7.58 -10.35 1.96
CA VAL A 108 -7.79 -11.69 2.51
C VAL A 108 -9.21 -12.13 2.16
N GLU A 109 -9.36 -13.30 1.54
CA GLU A 109 -10.66 -13.85 1.18
C GLU A 109 -11.22 -14.71 2.33
N TYR A 110 -10.42 -15.64 2.82
CA TYR A 110 -10.73 -16.44 4.01
C TYR A 110 -9.49 -17.05 4.63
N VAL A 111 -9.59 -17.44 5.91
CA VAL A 111 -8.62 -18.30 6.58
C VAL A 111 -9.35 -19.19 7.58
N ASN A 112 -9.03 -20.47 7.55
CA ASN A 112 -9.45 -21.47 8.51
C ASN A 112 -8.19 -22.05 9.15
N CYS A 113 -8.20 -22.17 10.48
CA CYS A 113 -7.09 -22.71 11.24
C CYS A 113 -7.62 -23.71 12.27
N ARG A 114 -7.05 -24.90 12.30
CA ARG A 114 -7.39 -25.94 13.28
C ARG A 114 -6.13 -26.52 13.91
N ALA A 115 -6.18 -26.78 15.21
CA ALA A 115 -5.15 -27.58 15.88
C ALA A 115 -5.43 -29.06 15.60
N THR A 116 -4.48 -29.76 14.97
CA THR A 116 -4.57 -31.22 14.74
C THR A 116 -3.91 -32.01 15.87
N SER A 117 -3.04 -31.35 16.64
CA SER A 117 -2.48 -31.82 17.91
C SER A 117 -2.06 -30.59 18.77
N PRO A 118 -1.63 -30.77 20.03
CA PRO A 118 -1.11 -29.65 20.84
C PRO A 118 0.06 -28.90 20.21
N ARG A 119 0.74 -29.51 19.23
CA ARG A 119 1.95 -28.97 18.58
C ARG A 119 1.78 -28.75 17.08
N ARG A 120 0.60 -28.99 16.51
CA ARG A 120 0.37 -28.90 15.07
C ARG A 120 -0.87 -28.11 14.71
N LEU A 121 -0.69 -27.21 13.75
CA LEU A 121 -1.74 -26.36 13.16
C LEU A 121 -1.89 -26.71 11.69
N ASP A 122 -3.13 -26.83 11.25
CA ASP A 122 -3.49 -27.01 9.84
C ASP A 122 -4.30 -25.79 9.39
N ILE A 123 -3.78 -25.08 8.39
CA ILE A 123 -4.26 -23.77 7.97
C ILE A 123 -4.57 -23.81 6.47
N HIS A 124 -5.83 -23.52 6.14
CA HIS A 124 -6.29 -23.36 4.77
C HIS A 124 -6.92 -21.99 4.59
N GLY A 125 -6.44 -21.23 3.62
CA GLY A 125 -6.92 -19.90 3.34
C GLY A 125 -6.65 -19.47 1.91
N ALA A 126 -7.06 -18.26 1.59
CA ALA A 126 -6.71 -17.61 0.35
C ALA A 126 -6.71 -16.09 0.52
N PHE A 127 -5.89 -15.41 -0.26
CA PHE A 127 -5.92 -13.97 -0.43
C PHE A 127 -5.81 -13.61 -1.91
N SER A 128 -6.41 -12.48 -2.30
CA SER A 128 -6.33 -11.94 -3.65
C SER A 128 -5.22 -10.89 -3.73
N VAL A 129 -4.46 -10.92 -4.80
CA VAL A 129 -3.60 -9.82 -5.27
C VAL A 129 -4.35 -9.10 -6.37
N CYS A 130 -4.83 -7.90 -6.10
CA CYS A 130 -5.54 -7.06 -7.05
C CYS A 130 -4.58 -6.03 -7.65
N ALA A 131 -4.63 -5.85 -8.96
CA ALA A 131 -3.78 -4.89 -9.66
C ALA A 131 -4.55 -4.12 -10.73
N ARG A 132 -4.17 -2.85 -10.89
CA ARG A 132 -4.55 -2.00 -12.01
C ARG A 132 -3.29 -1.43 -12.64
N VAL A 133 -3.10 -1.71 -13.93
CA VAL A 133 -1.98 -1.19 -14.72
C VAL A 133 -2.51 -0.17 -15.70
N CYS A 134 -2.00 1.05 -15.59
CA CYS A 134 -2.27 2.13 -16.52
C CYS A 134 -1.07 2.32 -17.44
N GLY A 135 -1.33 2.40 -18.74
CA GLY A 135 -0.35 2.73 -19.76
C GLY A 135 -0.57 4.12 -20.35
N ARG A 136 0.36 4.49 -21.25
CA ARG A 136 0.27 5.70 -22.07
C ARG A 136 -0.47 5.40 -23.36
N ALA A 137 -1.50 6.19 -23.66
CA ALA A 137 -2.24 6.16 -24.91
C ALA A 137 -2.18 7.51 -25.62
N ASP A 138 -1.65 7.53 -26.84
CA ASP A 138 -1.58 8.75 -27.62
C ASP A 138 -2.94 9.10 -28.26
N LEU A 139 -3.43 10.28 -27.91
CA LEU A 139 -4.64 10.88 -28.44
C LEU A 139 -4.28 12.02 -29.37
N GLU A 140 -4.50 11.82 -30.68
CA GLU A 140 -4.44 12.91 -31.63
C GLU A 140 -5.64 13.84 -31.48
N ILE A 141 -5.35 15.13 -31.30
CA ILE A 141 -6.32 16.22 -31.25
C ILE A 141 -6.07 17.13 -32.45
N VAL A 142 -7.12 17.38 -33.24
CA VAL A 142 -7.05 18.35 -34.34
C VAL A 142 -7.09 19.75 -33.72
N THR A 143 -6.09 20.58 -34.00
CA THR A 143 -5.91 21.89 -33.36
C THR A 143 -6.32 23.05 -34.26
N SER A 144 -6.09 22.93 -35.58
CA SER A 144 -6.42 23.98 -36.55
C SER A 144 -6.31 23.48 -38.01
N THR A 145 -6.54 24.38 -38.96
CA THR A 145 -6.26 24.20 -40.39
C THR A 145 -5.60 25.45 -40.99
N ASP A 146 -4.69 25.27 -41.94
CA ASP A 146 -4.02 26.37 -42.64
C ASP A 146 -4.80 26.85 -43.89
N ASN A 147 -5.97 26.26 -44.14
CA ASN A 147 -6.76 26.58 -45.33
C ASN A 147 -7.51 27.90 -45.16
N LYS A 148 -7.08 28.93 -45.91
CA LYS A 148 -7.63 30.30 -45.89
C LYS A 148 -9.12 30.39 -46.28
N ASN A 149 -9.69 29.37 -46.90
CA ASN A 149 -11.11 29.33 -47.23
C ASN A 149 -11.97 28.74 -46.11
N MET A 150 -11.35 28.25 -45.04
CA MET A 150 -12.04 27.73 -43.85
C MET A 150 -12.19 28.82 -42.80
N GLU A 151 -13.34 28.82 -42.16
CA GLU A 151 -13.59 29.51 -40.90
C GLU A 151 -13.61 28.45 -39.80
N GLN A 152 -12.90 28.70 -38.71
CA GLN A 152 -12.66 27.70 -37.66
C GLN A 152 -12.95 28.26 -36.27
N GLN A 153 -13.50 27.42 -35.41
CA GLN A 153 -13.63 27.68 -33.99
C GLN A 153 -12.69 26.76 -33.22
N VAL A 154 -11.78 27.37 -32.47
CA VAL A 154 -10.78 26.68 -31.66
C VAL A 154 -11.02 27.02 -30.20
N ASN A 155 -11.19 25.99 -29.37
CA ASN A 155 -11.28 26.16 -27.92
C ASN A 155 -9.96 25.75 -27.28
N LYS A 156 -9.48 26.57 -26.35
CA LYS A 156 -8.34 26.24 -25.48
C LYS A 156 -8.83 25.60 -24.19
N PHE A 157 -8.09 24.63 -23.68
CA PHE A 157 -8.36 24.01 -22.39
C PHE A 157 -7.04 23.55 -21.74
N ALA A 158 -7.03 23.49 -20.41
CA ALA A 158 -5.92 22.92 -19.65
C ALA A 158 -6.27 21.49 -19.21
N CYS A 159 -5.27 20.62 -19.17
CA CYS A 159 -5.40 19.26 -18.66
C CYS A 159 -4.11 18.82 -17.97
N ASN A 160 -4.20 17.86 -17.05
CA ASN A 160 -3.04 17.27 -16.40
C ASN A 160 -2.68 15.94 -17.04
N VAL A 161 -1.41 15.76 -17.35
CA VAL A 161 -0.87 14.55 -17.97
C VAL A 161 0.02 13.84 -16.97
N CYS A 162 -0.12 12.52 -16.85
CA CYS A 162 0.83 11.72 -16.07
C CYS A 162 2.14 11.65 -16.85
N THR A 163 3.18 12.31 -16.35
CA THR A 163 4.49 12.43 -17.03
C THR A 163 5.57 11.58 -16.41
N GLY A 164 5.33 11.04 -15.21
CA GLY A 164 6.27 10.15 -14.54
C GLY A 164 5.57 9.26 -13.52
N PHE A 165 6.10 8.06 -13.36
CA PHE A 165 5.76 7.15 -12.27
C PHE A 165 7.02 6.42 -11.84
N SER A 166 7.22 6.31 -10.53
CA SER A 166 8.32 5.55 -9.96
C SER A 166 7.88 4.85 -8.68
N GLN A 167 8.61 3.79 -8.33
CA GLN A 167 8.46 3.10 -7.07
C GLN A 167 9.82 2.83 -6.46
N GLN A 168 9.95 3.07 -5.15
CA GLN A 168 11.23 2.95 -4.45
C GLN A 168 11.01 2.37 -3.05
N PRO A 169 11.70 1.28 -2.69
CA PRO A 169 11.72 0.80 -1.33
C PRO A 169 12.64 1.68 -0.47
N PHE A 170 12.26 1.89 0.80
CA PHE A 170 13.13 2.47 1.82
C PHE A 170 12.74 1.93 3.21
N THR A 171 13.63 2.11 4.18
CA THR A 171 13.42 1.64 5.56
C THR A 171 13.47 2.83 6.52
N VAL A 172 12.57 2.85 7.49
CA VAL A 172 12.62 3.74 8.66
C VAL A 172 13.05 2.91 9.86
N GLU A 173 14.13 3.32 10.51
CA GLU A 173 14.78 2.59 11.59
C GLU A 173 14.83 3.45 12.85
N ASP A 174 14.51 2.86 14.01
CA ASP A 174 14.60 3.52 15.31
C ASP A 174 14.76 2.50 16.44
N THR A 175 15.34 2.93 17.57
CA THR A 175 15.44 2.15 18.80
C THR A 175 14.45 2.72 19.81
N LEU A 176 13.36 1.99 20.05
CA LEU A 176 12.21 2.49 20.80
C LEU A 176 12.25 1.99 22.25
N GLU A 177 12.49 2.89 23.20
CA GLU A 177 12.57 2.54 24.63
C GLU A 177 11.19 2.31 25.25
N LEU A 178 11.11 1.41 26.24
CA LEU A 178 9.91 1.25 27.05
C LEU A 178 9.66 2.49 27.93
N SER A 179 8.38 2.83 28.15
CA SER A 179 8.03 3.91 29.07
C SER A 179 8.36 3.53 30.53
N PRO A 180 8.76 4.49 31.39
CA PRO A 180 9.08 4.21 32.78
C PRO A 180 7.93 3.50 33.52
N GLY A 181 8.26 2.41 34.23
CA GLY A 181 7.30 1.60 34.99
C GLY A 181 6.65 0.46 34.20
N LYS A 182 6.98 0.31 32.92
CA LYS A 182 6.63 -0.88 32.11
C LYS A 182 7.54 -2.06 32.45
N MET A 183 6.99 -3.26 32.38
CA MET A 183 7.78 -4.49 32.57
C MET A 183 8.66 -4.75 31.34
N PRO A 184 9.86 -5.33 31.51
CA PRO A 184 10.69 -5.74 30.38
C PRO A 184 9.93 -6.64 29.39
N ALA A 185 10.09 -6.36 28.11
CA ALA A 185 9.49 -7.16 27.05
C ALA A 185 10.27 -8.46 26.87
N GLU A 186 9.57 -9.57 26.71
CA GLU A 186 10.16 -10.87 26.35
C GLU A 186 9.77 -11.27 24.93
N SER A 187 8.51 -11.06 24.54
CA SER A 187 8.02 -11.43 23.22
C SER A 187 7.04 -10.41 22.64
N ILE A 188 7.06 -10.26 21.32
CA ILE A 188 6.09 -9.45 20.59
C ILE A 188 4.89 -10.33 20.25
N LEU A 189 3.70 -9.89 20.65
CA LEU A 189 2.44 -10.57 20.33
C LEU A 189 1.80 -9.99 19.08
N ARG A 190 1.86 -8.67 18.90
CA ARG A 190 1.31 -7.99 17.72
C ARG A 190 2.08 -6.73 17.42
N THR A 191 2.25 -6.49 16.12
CA THR A 191 2.67 -5.20 15.60
C THR A 191 1.68 -4.73 14.55
N ASP A 192 1.39 -3.44 14.56
CA ASP A 192 0.61 -2.75 13.55
C ASP A 192 1.26 -1.40 13.25
N ALA A 193 1.27 -1.01 11.98
CA ALA A 193 1.96 0.17 11.54
C ALA A 193 1.17 0.88 10.43
N CYS A 194 1.26 2.21 10.41
CA CYS A 194 0.65 3.04 9.39
C CYS A 194 1.58 4.19 9.00
N ALA A 195 1.81 4.37 7.71
CA ALA A 195 2.66 5.44 7.18
C ALA A 195 1.82 6.62 6.70
N ILE A 196 2.16 7.82 7.15
CA ILE A 196 1.43 9.05 6.84
C ILE A 196 2.38 10.03 6.17
N VAL A 197 2.07 10.43 4.93
CA VAL A 197 2.77 11.52 4.24
C VAL A 197 2.21 12.86 4.75
N LYS A 198 3.10 13.74 5.23
CA LYS A 198 2.75 15.10 5.68
C LYS A 198 3.01 16.14 4.61
N THR A 199 4.17 16.05 3.96
CA THR A 199 4.56 16.96 2.86
C THR A 199 5.19 16.17 1.72
N ALA A 200 5.04 16.69 0.51
CA ALA A 200 5.70 16.22 -0.70
C ALA A 200 6.13 17.45 -1.50
N GLU A 201 7.43 17.75 -1.49
CA GLU A 201 8.00 18.93 -2.11
C GLU A 201 8.74 18.53 -3.40
N PRO A 202 8.19 18.86 -4.58
CA PRO A 202 8.84 18.57 -5.85
C PRO A 202 10.14 19.35 -6.02
N MET A 203 11.15 18.68 -6.59
CA MET A 203 12.40 19.26 -7.04
C MET A 203 12.76 18.64 -8.40
N LYS A 204 13.76 19.19 -9.08
CA LYS A 204 14.15 18.65 -10.39
C LYS A 204 14.54 17.17 -10.31
N GLY A 205 13.73 16.30 -10.91
CA GLY A 205 13.88 14.84 -10.97
C GLY A 205 13.53 14.06 -9.71
N GLN A 206 13.12 14.72 -8.61
CA GLN A 206 12.92 14.10 -7.30
C GLN A 206 11.77 14.76 -6.52
N VAL A 207 11.30 14.10 -5.47
CA VAL A 207 10.38 14.67 -4.47
C VAL A 207 10.95 14.43 -3.08
N MET A 208 11.01 15.48 -2.27
CA MET A 208 11.25 15.34 -0.83
C MET A 208 9.92 15.01 -0.14
N ALA A 209 9.75 13.78 0.30
CA ALA A 209 8.59 13.36 1.08
C ALA A 209 8.95 13.35 2.57
N ALA A 210 8.18 14.08 3.39
CA ALA A 210 8.30 14.01 4.84
C ALA A 210 7.01 13.49 5.46
N GLY A 211 7.13 12.69 6.52
CA GLY A 211 6.00 12.01 7.12
C GLY A 211 6.35 11.35 8.44
N GLU A 212 5.46 10.46 8.88
CA GLU A 212 5.68 9.64 10.07
C GLU A 212 5.13 8.23 9.87
N VAL A 213 5.78 7.25 10.47
CA VAL A 213 5.19 5.94 10.73
C VAL A 213 4.64 5.96 12.14
N ARG A 214 3.36 5.60 12.30
CA ARG A 214 2.74 5.32 13.60
C ARG A 214 2.80 3.83 13.83
N LEU A 215 3.35 3.43 14.97
CA LEU A 215 3.60 2.04 15.32
C LEU A 215 2.87 1.71 16.61
N HIS A 216 2.14 0.59 16.61
CA HIS A 216 1.54 -0.02 17.79
C HIS A 216 2.16 -1.38 18.04
N ILE A 217 2.65 -1.61 19.25
CA ILE A 217 3.25 -2.88 19.68
C ILE A 217 2.45 -3.39 20.87
N LEU A 218 1.97 -4.64 20.78
CA LEU A 218 1.51 -5.44 21.90
C LEU A 218 2.59 -6.46 22.23
N TYR A 219 3.07 -6.49 23.47
CA TYR A 219 4.11 -7.40 23.91
C TYR A 219 3.74 -8.09 25.23
N ALA A 220 4.37 -9.24 25.49
CA ALA A 220 4.30 -9.93 26.77
C ALA A 220 5.61 -9.76 27.54
N SER A 221 5.50 -9.68 28.86
CA SER A 221 6.65 -9.74 29.76
C SER A 221 6.99 -11.20 30.10
N GLY A 222 8.18 -11.43 30.66
CA GLY A 222 8.61 -12.77 31.07
C GLY A 222 7.85 -13.39 32.24
N ASP A 223 6.99 -12.63 32.91
CA ASP A 223 6.09 -13.16 33.94
C ASP A 223 4.74 -13.51 33.32
N GLU A 224 4.46 -14.81 33.13
CA GLU A 224 3.19 -15.31 32.57
C GLU A 224 1.96 -14.95 33.42
N SER A 225 2.14 -14.48 34.66
CA SER A 225 1.03 -13.97 35.48
C SER A 225 0.67 -12.51 35.18
N THR A 226 1.53 -11.80 34.44
CA THR A 226 1.29 -10.43 34.00
C THR A 226 0.51 -10.40 32.69
N ALA A 227 -0.43 -9.48 32.61
CA ALA A 227 -1.16 -9.26 31.37
C ALA A 227 -0.28 -8.55 30.33
N PRO A 228 -0.44 -8.85 29.03
CA PRO A 228 0.22 -8.11 27.95
C PRO A 228 0.04 -6.60 28.05
N GLU A 229 1.04 -5.88 27.53
CA GLU A 229 1.10 -4.41 27.55
C GLU A 229 1.28 -3.85 26.15
N THR A 230 0.77 -2.64 25.93
CA THR A 230 0.90 -1.92 24.66
C THR A 230 1.90 -0.77 24.75
N MET A 231 2.52 -0.45 23.61
CA MET A 231 3.32 0.75 23.37
C MET A 231 2.94 1.37 22.02
N GLU A 232 2.88 2.69 21.97
CA GLU A 232 2.62 3.46 20.77
C GLU A 232 3.81 4.39 20.50
N TYR A 233 4.28 4.41 19.25
CA TYR A 233 5.41 5.23 18.82
C TYR A 233 5.11 5.97 17.52
N VAL A 234 5.81 7.08 17.31
CA VAL A 234 5.78 7.87 16.08
C VAL A 234 7.22 8.03 15.58
N MET A 235 7.53 7.40 14.46
CA MET A 235 8.85 7.43 13.82
C MET A 235 8.82 8.42 12.64
N PRO A 236 9.33 9.66 12.79
CA PRO A 236 9.35 10.63 11.71
C PRO A 236 10.36 10.21 10.63
N PHE A 237 10.06 10.51 9.37
CA PHE A 237 10.99 10.28 8.26
C PHE A 237 11.01 11.47 7.29
N THR A 238 12.13 11.62 6.60
CA THR A 238 12.29 12.47 5.42
C THR A 238 13.03 11.66 4.37
N GLN A 239 12.43 11.49 3.18
CA GLN A 239 12.96 10.65 2.13
C GLN A 239 12.98 11.39 0.80
N LEU A 240 14.11 11.32 0.11
CA LEU A 240 14.24 11.71 -1.30
C LEU A 240 13.78 10.55 -2.17
N LEU A 241 12.81 10.82 -3.04
CA LEU A 241 12.23 9.85 -3.96
C LEU A 241 12.46 10.30 -5.41
N ASP A 242 13.14 9.49 -6.22
CA ASP A 242 13.35 9.83 -7.63
C ASP A 242 12.09 9.57 -8.44
N CYS A 243 11.76 10.50 -9.34
CA CYS A 243 10.75 10.28 -10.36
C CYS A 243 11.06 11.17 -11.57
N GLU A 244 11.18 10.54 -12.73
CA GLU A 244 11.50 11.22 -13.98
C GLU A 244 10.43 12.27 -14.32
N GLY A 245 10.88 13.38 -14.92
CA GLY A 245 10.01 14.45 -15.41
C GLY A 245 9.46 15.39 -14.33
N ILE A 246 9.83 15.20 -13.06
CA ILE A 246 9.46 16.14 -11.99
C ILE A 246 10.28 17.42 -12.10
N GLU A 247 9.58 18.54 -12.01
CA GLU A 247 10.12 19.89 -11.88
C GLU A 247 9.54 20.54 -10.61
N GLU A 248 10.14 21.63 -10.13
CA GLU A 248 9.70 22.33 -8.90
C GLU A 248 8.23 22.78 -8.94
N SER A 249 7.69 23.06 -10.12
CA SER A 249 6.28 23.44 -10.32
C SER A 249 5.33 22.25 -10.54
N SER A 250 5.84 21.02 -10.53
CA SER A 250 5.04 19.84 -10.82
C SER A 250 4.07 19.50 -9.70
N THR A 251 2.94 18.90 -10.05
CA THR A 251 2.05 18.32 -9.04
C THR A 251 2.36 16.84 -8.91
N CYS A 252 2.80 16.40 -7.75
CA CYS A 252 3.11 14.99 -7.50
C CYS A 252 2.22 14.39 -6.42
N ARG A 253 1.92 13.09 -6.56
CA ARG A 253 1.25 12.28 -5.54
C ARG A 253 2.24 11.25 -5.02
N VAL A 254 2.48 11.26 -3.71
CA VAL A 254 3.25 10.22 -3.01
C VAL A 254 2.29 9.30 -2.28
N GLN A 255 2.43 8.00 -2.48
CA GLN A 255 1.72 6.97 -1.74
C GLN A 255 2.72 6.04 -1.08
N LEU A 256 2.48 5.68 0.18
CA LEU A 256 3.32 4.77 0.95
C LEU A 256 2.52 3.50 1.26
N VAL A 257 3.18 2.37 1.15
CA VAL A 257 2.67 1.06 1.59
C VAL A 257 3.72 0.44 2.48
N ILE A 258 3.32 -0.09 3.63
CA ILE A 258 4.22 -0.84 4.50
C ILE A 258 4.37 -2.24 3.92
N SER A 259 5.61 -2.63 3.63
CA SER A 259 5.95 -3.94 3.08
C SER A 259 6.41 -4.93 4.16
N GLY A 260 6.81 -4.45 5.35
CA GLY A 260 7.17 -5.29 6.48
C GLY A 260 7.54 -4.47 7.71
N VAL A 261 7.47 -5.11 8.89
CA VAL A 261 7.94 -4.54 10.16
C VAL A 261 8.73 -5.62 10.90
N GLU A 262 9.98 -5.31 11.21
CA GLU A 262 10.88 -6.18 11.96
C GLU A 262 11.19 -5.52 13.30
N ILE A 263 10.99 -6.26 14.40
CA ILE A 263 11.28 -5.78 15.76
C ILE A 263 12.16 -6.81 16.47
N GLN A 264 13.28 -6.35 16.98
CA GLN A 264 14.14 -7.12 17.88
C GLN A 264 14.11 -6.52 19.27
N ILE A 265 13.90 -7.36 20.28
CA ILE A 265 13.90 -6.93 21.68
C ILE A 265 15.34 -6.99 22.20
N HIS A 266 15.85 -5.84 22.63
CA HIS A 266 17.13 -5.72 23.31
C HIS A 266 16.91 -5.44 24.79
N ALA A 267 17.57 -6.22 25.66
CA ALA A 267 17.66 -5.90 27.08
C ALA A 267 18.83 -4.94 27.33
N ASP A 268 18.66 -4.02 28.27
CA ASP A 268 19.76 -3.18 28.74
C ASP A 268 20.83 -3.98 29.49
N TYR A 269 21.99 -3.36 29.76
CA TYR A 269 23.10 -4.01 30.47
C TYR A 269 22.74 -4.49 31.89
N SER A 270 21.64 -3.98 32.47
CA SER A 270 21.08 -4.42 33.76
C SER A 270 20.08 -5.58 33.64
N GLY A 271 19.55 -5.85 32.45
CA GLY A 271 18.43 -6.78 32.23
C GLY A 271 17.10 -6.27 32.80
N GLU A 272 17.01 -4.98 33.16
CA GLU A 272 15.86 -4.39 33.86
C GLU A 272 14.99 -3.52 32.94
N SER A 273 15.48 -3.15 31.76
CA SER A 273 14.71 -2.44 30.73
C SER A 273 14.90 -3.10 29.37
N SER A 274 13.87 -3.02 28.54
CA SER A 274 13.92 -3.44 27.14
C SER A 274 13.85 -2.23 26.20
N ALA A 275 14.38 -2.40 24.99
CA ALA A 275 14.16 -1.51 23.87
C ALA A 275 13.78 -2.35 22.63
N PHE A 276 13.05 -1.74 21.71
CA PHE A 276 12.66 -2.34 20.44
C PHE A 276 13.49 -1.76 19.31
N ASP A 277 14.47 -2.51 18.82
CA ASP A 277 15.19 -2.17 17.59
C ASP A 277 14.27 -2.49 16.42
N THR A 278 13.75 -1.43 15.79
CA THR A 278 12.61 -1.50 14.88
C THR A 278 13.02 -1.05 13.48
N HIS A 279 12.73 -1.90 12.49
CA HIS A 279 12.91 -1.62 11.08
C HIS A 279 11.55 -1.71 10.37
N VAL A 280 11.07 -0.58 9.84
CA VAL A 280 9.83 -0.54 9.07
C VAL A 280 10.17 -0.38 7.59
N HIS A 281 9.83 -1.38 6.79
CA HIS A 281 10.03 -1.36 5.35
C HIS A 281 8.82 -0.74 4.65
N LEU A 282 9.07 0.20 3.75
CA LEU A 282 8.04 0.88 2.97
C LEU A 282 8.34 0.79 1.47
N LEU A 283 7.28 0.75 0.67
CA LEU A 283 7.31 0.98 -0.76
C LEU A 283 6.64 2.32 -1.07
N ALA A 284 7.44 3.30 -1.48
CA ALA A 284 6.94 4.57 -2.00
C ALA A 284 6.53 4.43 -3.46
N SER A 285 5.42 5.05 -3.84
CA SER A 285 5.00 5.23 -5.24
C SER A 285 4.79 6.72 -5.51
N VAL A 286 5.53 7.28 -6.45
CA VAL A 286 5.43 8.68 -6.86
C VAL A 286 4.75 8.72 -8.22
N THR A 287 3.68 9.52 -8.34
CA THR A 287 3.04 9.83 -9.64
C THR A 287 3.19 11.32 -9.91
N ASN A 288 3.82 11.66 -11.02
CA ASN A 288 4.01 13.04 -11.46
C ASN A 288 2.92 13.46 -12.46
N PHE A 289 2.37 14.65 -12.25
CA PHE A 289 1.40 15.28 -13.13
C PHE A 289 1.93 16.64 -13.58
N THR A 290 1.92 16.85 -14.90
CA THR A 290 2.28 18.13 -15.51
C THR A 290 1.06 18.71 -16.19
N GLU A 291 0.76 19.98 -15.89
CA GLU A 291 -0.29 20.73 -16.57
C GLU A 291 0.13 21.00 -18.02
N LYS A 292 -0.81 20.81 -18.95
CA LYS A 292 -0.62 21.05 -20.37
C LYS A 292 -1.80 21.86 -20.91
N GLU A 293 -1.49 23.02 -21.50
CA GLU A 293 -2.44 23.77 -22.31
C GLU A 293 -2.57 23.14 -23.69
N MET A 294 -3.80 22.91 -24.12
CA MET A 294 -4.14 22.30 -25.39
C MET A 294 -5.15 23.17 -26.13
N SER A 295 -5.18 23.00 -27.45
CA SER A 295 -6.22 23.58 -28.32
C SER A 295 -6.96 22.48 -29.06
N ALA A 296 -8.27 22.61 -29.21
CA ALA A 296 -9.08 21.72 -30.02
C ALA A 296 -9.93 22.51 -31.03
N LEU A 297 -9.87 22.10 -32.29
CA LEU A 297 -10.79 22.52 -33.33
C LEU A 297 -12.16 21.90 -33.03
N THR A 298 -13.09 22.70 -32.56
CA THR A 298 -14.44 22.25 -32.15
C THR A 298 -15.49 22.46 -33.24
N ASP A 299 -15.27 23.45 -34.11
CA ASP A 299 -16.10 23.66 -35.30
C ASP A 299 -15.29 24.18 -36.49
N ILE A 300 -15.78 23.90 -37.69
CA ILE A 300 -15.19 24.33 -38.95
C ILE A 300 -16.25 24.37 -40.06
N TYR A 301 -16.25 25.45 -40.85
CA TYR A 301 -17.02 25.53 -42.09
C TYR A 301 -16.20 26.17 -43.22
N SER A 302 -16.63 25.97 -44.46
CA SER A 302 -15.96 26.47 -45.66
C SER A 302 -16.74 27.63 -46.28
N ARG A 303 -16.02 28.63 -46.76
CA ARG A 303 -16.57 29.75 -47.54
C ARG A 303 -16.62 29.47 -49.04
N ALA A 304 -16.01 28.39 -49.51
CA ALA A 304 -15.77 28.15 -50.92
C ALA A 304 -16.49 26.89 -51.47
N TYR A 305 -16.88 25.95 -50.62
CA TYR A 305 -17.45 24.66 -51.02
C TYR A 305 -18.16 23.98 -49.86
N GLU A 306 -19.04 23.03 -50.16
CA GLU A 306 -19.69 22.19 -49.15
C GLU A 306 -18.68 21.23 -48.49
N LEU A 307 -18.80 21.03 -47.17
CA LEU A 307 -17.91 20.18 -46.39
C LEU A 307 -18.63 18.95 -45.85
N ASN A 308 -17.95 17.80 -45.91
CA ASN A 308 -18.32 16.61 -45.15
C ASN A 308 -17.41 16.53 -43.90
N VAL A 309 -17.95 16.92 -42.74
CA VAL A 309 -17.18 16.97 -41.48
C VAL A 309 -17.43 15.71 -40.66
N THR A 310 -16.36 15.01 -40.28
CA THR A 310 -16.42 13.89 -39.33
C THR A 310 -15.92 14.35 -37.97
N ARG A 311 -16.75 14.20 -36.93
CA ARG A 311 -16.41 14.56 -35.54
C ARG A 311 -16.19 13.30 -34.71
N LYS A 312 -15.20 13.32 -33.81
CA LYS A 312 -14.95 12.24 -32.85
C LYS A 312 -14.80 12.83 -31.45
N GLN A 313 -15.65 12.40 -30.52
CA GLN A 313 -15.51 12.74 -29.11
C GLN A 313 -14.35 11.95 -28.49
N LYS A 314 -13.58 12.62 -27.64
CA LYS A 314 -12.47 12.03 -26.89
C LYS A 314 -12.69 12.32 -25.40
N THR A 315 -12.40 11.34 -24.55
CA THR A 315 -12.42 11.48 -23.09
C THR A 315 -10.99 11.65 -22.61
N LEU A 316 -10.78 12.59 -21.69
CA LEU A 316 -9.50 12.89 -21.08
C LEU A 316 -9.65 12.79 -19.57
N GLU A 317 -8.71 12.11 -18.93
CA GLU A 317 -8.55 12.19 -17.48
C GLU A 317 -7.68 13.39 -17.16
N SER A 318 -8.06 14.17 -16.15
CA SER A 318 -7.27 15.27 -15.62
C SER A 318 -7.29 15.19 -14.11
N LEU A 319 -6.14 15.39 -13.48
CA LEU A 319 -6.05 15.55 -12.03
C LEU A 319 -6.79 16.84 -11.65
N ASN A 320 -7.83 16.71 -10.81
CA ASN A 320 -8.54 17.87 -10.25
C ASN A 320 -7.91 18.33 -8.93
N GLY A 321 -7.31 17.43 -8.17
CA GLY A 321 -6.68 17.70 -6.90
C GLY A 321 -6.26 16.41 -6.20
N ILE A 322 -5.32 16.53 -5.26
CA ILE A 322 -4.93 15.45 -4.37
C ILE A 322 -5.57 15.75 -3.02
N VAL A 323 -6.46 14.87 -2.58
CA VAL A 323 -7.15 15.01 -1.29
C VAL A 323 -6.51 14.04 -0.31
N SER A 324 -6.17 14.57 0.87
CA SER A 324 -5.80 13.81 2.04
C SER A 324 -6.67 14.32 3.18
N ASP A 325 -7.40 13.43 3.82
CA ASP A 325 -8.33 13.77 4.90
C ASP A 325 -8.22 12.75 6.02
N THR A 326 -8.49 13.19 7.25
CA THR A 326 -8.51 12.32 8.43
C THR A 326 -9.94 12.29 8.96
N CYS A 327 -10.59 11.14 8.83
CA CYS A 327 -11.93 10.94 9.36
C CYS A 327 -11.85 10.28 10.74
N LEU A 328 -12.47 10.89 11.75
CA LEU A 328 -12.67 10.25 13.04
C LEU A 328 -13.89 9.32 12.96
N HIS A 329 -13.66 8.01 13.07
CA HIS A 329 -14.75 7.05 13.23
C HIS A 329 -14.88 6.63 14.69
N GLN A 330 -16.00 6.98 15.32
CA GLN A 330 -16.34 6.54 16.67
C GLN A 330 -17.40 5.45 16.60
N PHE A 331 -17.14 4.33 17.26
CA PHE A 331 -18.12 3.26 17.45
C PHE A 331 -18.15 2.85 18.93
N SER A 332 -19.25 2.24 19.35
CA SER A 332 -19.40 1.68 20.69
C SER A 332 -19.67 0.19 20.56
N VAL A 333 -18.87 -0.63 21.24
CA VAL A 333 -19.06 -2.08 21.26
C VAL A 333 -19.80 -2.44 22.54
N GLN A 334 -21.00 -3.01 22.42
CA GLN A 334 -21.69 -3.59 23.57
C GLN A 334 -21.00 -4.90 23.95
N CYS A 335 -20.61 -5.01 25.22
CA CYS A 335 -19.93 -6.19 25.75
C CYS A 335 -20.84 -6.91 26.74
N ASP A 336 -20.74 -8.25 26.77
CA ASP A 336 -21.47 -9.08 27.72
C ASP A 336 -21.05 -8.80 29.17
N SER A 337 -21.93 -9.11 30.12
CA SER A 337 -21.62 -9.03 31.56
C SER A 337 -20.51 -10.02 31.91
N GLY A 338 -19.26 -9.54 32.03
CA GLY A 338 -18.10 -10.37 32.33
C GLY A 338 -16.76 -9.85 31.78
N LEU A 339 -16.77 -8.88 30.85
CA LEU A 339 -15.54 -8.24 30.39
C LEU A 339 -14.89 -7.44 31.52
N THR A 340 -13.68 -7.82 31.92
CA THR A 340 -12.92 -7.15 32.99
C THR A 340 -11.79 -6.26 32.47
N LYS A 341 -11.23 -6.57 31.28
CA LYS A 341 -10.12 -5.83 30.68
C LYS A 341 -10.11 -6.00 29.15
N VAL A 342 -9.68 -4.97 28.44
CA VAL A 342 -9.29 -5.02 27.02
C VAL A 342 -7.77 -5.01 26.98
N LEU A 343 -7.17 -6.02 26.35
CA LEU A 343 -5.71 -6.10 26.19
C LEU A 343 -5.23 -5.35 24.96
N ASP A 344 -6.02 -5.40 23.88
CA ASP A 344 -5.66 -4.81 22.60
C ASP A 344 -6.91 -4.58 21.74
N LEU A 345 -6.80 -3.66 20.78
CA LEU A 345 -7.84 -3.34 19.80
C LEU A 345 -7.21 -2.94 18.47
N TRP A 346 -7.74 -3.47 17.37
CA TRP A 346 -7.33 -3.08 16.02
C TRP A 346 -8.50 -3.15 15.05
N CYS A 347 -8.30 -2.58 13.88
CA CYS A 347 -9.21 -2.67 12.76
C CYS A 347 -8.48 -3.37 11.61
N GLU A 348 -9.03 -4.48 11.13
CA GLU A 348 -8.59 -5.05 9.86
C GLU A 348 -9.22 -4.20 8.75
N PRO A 349 -8.44 -3.65 7.79
CA PRO A 349 -9.01 -2.86 6.71
C PRO A 349 -10.00 -3.74 5.93
N CYS A 350 -11.27 -3.32 5.89
CA CYS A 350 -12.24 -3.85 4.94
C CYS A 350 -11.70 -3.53 3.54
N THR A 351 -11.21 -4.54 2.83
CA THR A 351 -10.62 -4.42 1.49
C THR A 351 -11.60 -4.79 0.39
#